data_AF-A0A1B3M286-F1
#
_entry.id   AF-A0A1B3M286-F1
#
_cell.length_a   1.000
_cell.length_b   1.000
_cell.length_c   1.000
_cell.angle_alpha   90.00
_cell.angle_beta   90.00
_cell.angle_gamma   90.00
#
_symmetry.space_group_name_H-M   'P 1'
#
loop_
_entity.id
_entity.type
_entity.pdbx_description
1 polymer ?
#
loop_
_entity_poly.entity_id
_entity_poly.type
_entity_poly.pdbx_seq_one_letter_code
_entity_poly.pdbx_strand_id
1 'polypeptide(L)'
;MEITPAQFATIEHCLPKQRGNVSLSNLQVVNAILYVAEHGCKWRGLPKRFGNWHTIYTRMNRWTKAGVLDRMFEELQRAQVVRIKIEAVSLDSTSIKVHPDGTGALKKTAHKPSESPEADGTPRFIWLPRMLERP
;
A
#
# COMPACT_ATOMS: atom_id res chain seq x y z
N MET A 1 6.12 16.13 4.90
CA MET A 1 7.33 16.60 4.22
C MET A 1 6.95 17.18 2.88
N GLU A 2 7.23 18.47 2.73
CA GLU A 2 7.07 19.24 1.50
C GLU A 2 8.38 20.03 1.35
N ILE A 3 8.93 20.11 0.14
CA ILE A 3 10.16 20.85 -0.15
C ILE A 3 9.82 22.26 -0.64
N THR A 4 10.70 23.20 -0.30
CA THR A 4 10.58 24.60 -0.75
C THR A 4 10.94 24.73 -2.24
N PRO A 5 10.47 25.77 -2.93
CA PRO A 5 10.87 26.05 -4.31
C PRO A 5 12.40 26.18 -4.48
N ALA A 6 13.09 26.74 -3.48
CA ALA A 6 14.55 26.87 -3.48
C ALA A 6 15.25 25.50 -3.44
N GLN A 7 14.79 24.58 -2.59
CA GLN A 7 15.29 23.20 -2.55
C GLN A 7 14.94 22.42 -3.82
N PHE A 8 13.78 22.70 -4.41
CA PHE A 8 13.38 22.09 -5.68
C PHE A 8 14.28 22.51 -6.84
N ALA A 9 14.74 23.78 -6.88
CA ALA A 9 15.64 24.25 -7.92
C ALA A 9 16.93 23.42 -8.00
N THR A 10 17.41 22.89 -6.87
CA THR A 10 18.59 22.00 -6.84
C THR A 10 18.36 20.72 -7.65
N ILE A 11 17.15 20.16 -7.62
CA ILE A 11 16.83 18.88 -8.27
C ILE A 11 16.12 19.03 -9.63
N GLU A 12 15.79 20.25 -10.02
CA GLU A 12 15.00 20.53 -11.23
C GLU A 12 15.66 19.95 -12.49
N HIS A 13 17.00 19.96 -12.54
CA HIS A 13 17.78 19.42 -13.66
C HIS A 13 17.61 17.90 -13.86
N CYS A 14 17.21 17.15 -12.83
CA CYS A 14 16.93 15.72 -12.92
C CYS A 14 15.57 15.41 -13.56
N LEU A 15 14.66 16.38 -13.55
CA LEU A 15 13.27 16.18 -13.94
C LEU A 15 13.06 16.42 -15.43
N PRO A 16 12.21 15.63 -16.10
CA PRO A 16 11.89 15.88 -17.50
C PRO A 16 11.13 17.21 -17.64
N LYS A 17 11.49 17.97 -18.68
CA LYS A 17 10.73 19.17 -19.07
C LYS A 17 9.28 18.80 -19.34
N GLN A 18 8.36 19.54 -18.73
CA GLN A 18 6.93 19.36 -18.94
C GLN A 18 6.59 19.73 -20.40
N ARG A 19 5.82 18.87 -21.08
CA ARG A 19 5.35 19.11 -22.46
C ARG A 19 3.83 19.02 -22.52
N GLY A 20 3.22 19.88 -23.33
CA GLY A 20 1.78 19.97 -23.51
C GLY A 20 1.06 20.74 -22.40
N ASN A 21 -0.26 20.60 -22.34
CA ASN A 21 -1.09 21.24 -21.32
C ASN A 21 -1.00 20.44 -20.01
N VAL A 22 -0.19 20.92 -19.07
CA VAL A 22 0.04 20.27 -17.77
C VAL A 22 -0.54 21.14 -16.67
N SER A 23 -1.51 20.59 -15.92
CA SER A 23 -2.17 21.30 -14.82
C SER A 23 -1.38 21.31 -13.50
N LEU A 24 -0.50 20.32 -13.29
CA LEU A 24 0.28 20.16 -12.06
C LEU A 24 1.76 20.45 -12.30
N SER A 25 2.34 21.35 -11.50
CA SER A 25 3.77 21.64 -11.55
C SER A 25 4.58 20.43 -11.09
N ASN A 26 5.85 20.36 -11.52
CA ASN A 26 6.74 19.29 -11.07
C ASN A 26 6.93 19.33 -9.55
N LEU A 27 7.04 20.53 -8.96
CA LEU A 27 7.11 20.71 -7.51
C LEU A 27 5.92 20.09 -6.77
N GLN A 28 4.69 20.33 -7.25
CA GLN A 28 3.48 19.74 -6.64
C GLN A 28 3.49 18.22 -6.68
N VAL A 29 3.92 17.65 -7.82
CA VAL A 29 4.02 16.19 -7.96
C VAL A 29 5.10 15.62 -7.05
N VAL A 30 6.26 16.26 -6.95
CA VAL A 30 7.34 15.84 -6.05
C VAL A 30 6.85 15.89 -4.60
N ASN A 31 6.24 16.98 -4.16
CA ASN A 31 5.69 17.10 -2.80
C ASN A 31 4.63 16.02 -2.50
N ALA A 32 3.78 15.68 -3.47
CA ALA A 32 2.81 14.61 -3.31
C ALA A 32 3.47 13.22 -3.16
N ILE A 33 4.53 12.94 -3.94
CA ILE A 33 5.30 11.69 -3.85
C ILE A 33 5.99 11.60 -2.49
N LEU A 34 6.64 12.68 -2.05
CA LEU A 34 7.31 12.75 -0.75
C LEU A 34 6.33 12.55 0.41
N TYR A 35 5.13 13.13 0.32
CA TYR A 35 4.07 12.92 1.30
C TYR A 35 3.70 11.43 1.42
N VAL A 36 3.49 10.74 0.29
CA VAL A 36 3.17 9.30 0.29
C VAL A 36 4.33 8.48 0.85
N ALA A 37 5.57 8.81 0.49
CA ALA A 37 6.75 8.10 0.96
C ALA A 37 6.95 8.21 2.48
N GLU A 38 6.68 9.39 3.06
CA GLU A 38 6.82 9.63 4.50
C GLU A 38 5.67 9.04 5.32
N HIS A 39 4.42 9.14 4.83
CA HIS A 39 3.24 8.72 5.60
C HIS A 39 2.82 7.27 5.32
N GLY A 40 3.39 6.62 4.29
CA GLY A 40 3.05 5.26 3.89
C GLY A 40 1.59 5.07 3.47
N CYS A 41 0.91 6.15 3.06
CA CYS A 41 -0.52 6.09 2.75
C CYS A 41 -0.81 5.51 1.36
N LYS A 42 -2.00 4.94 1.19
CA LYS A 42 -2.47 4.54 -0.15
C LYS A 42 -2.64 5.80 -1.01
N TRP A 43 -2.33 5.72 -2.31
CA TRP A 43 -2.51 6.83 -3.25
C TRP A 43 -3.90 7.47 -3.22
N ARG A 44 -4.96 6.66 -3.05
CA ARG A 44 -6.35 7.17 -2.92
C ARG A 44 -6.60 8.00 -1.65
N GLY A 45 -5.75 7.84 -0.64
CA GLY A 45 -5.77 8.62 0.60
C GLY A 45 -4.94 9.90 0.52
N LEU A 46 -4.34 10.23 -0.64
CA LEU A 46 -3.59 11.45 -0.81
C LEU A 46 -4.50 12.68 -0.57
N PRO A 47 -4.07 13.65 0.27
CA PRO A 47 -4.84 14.86 0.51
C PRO A 47 -5.15 15.64 -0.78
N LYS A 48 -6.40 16.10 -0.92
CA LYS A 48 -6.88 16.82 -2.12
C LYS A 48 -6.05 18.06 -2.47
N ARG A 49 -5.35 18.67 -1.51
CA ARG A 49 -4.47 19.84 -1.73
C ARG A 49 -3.35 19.58 -2.74
N PHE A 50 -2.93 18.32 -2.92
CA PHE A 50 -1.91 17.95 -3.88
C PHE A 50 -2.45 17.80 -5.31
N GLY A 51 -3.77 17.73 -5.48
CA GLY A 51 -4.45 17.50 -6.75
C GLY A 51 -4.95 16.06 -6.91
N ASN A 52 -5.26 15.69 -8.16
CA ASN A 52 -5.80 14.37 -8.47
C ASN A 52 -4.74 13.28 -8.30
N TRP A 53 -4.97 12.37 -7.35
CA TRP A 53 -4.07 11.25 -7.04
C TRP A 53 -3.74 10.40 -8.27
N HIS A 54 -4.69 10.21 -9.20
CA HIS A 54 -4.48 9.36 -10.38
C HIS A 54 -3.46 9.97 -11.34
N THR A 55 -3.52 11.29 -11.54
CA THR A 55 -2.57 12.04 -12.36
C THR A 55 -1.17 11.97 -11.77
N ILE A 56 -1.05 12.14 -10.46
CA ILE A 56 0.21 12.09 -9.71
C ILE A 56 0.81 10.69 -9.79
N TYR A 57 0.01 9.65 -9.49
CA TYR A 57 0.44 8.26 -9.57
C TYR A 57 0.92 7.88 -10.98
N THR A 58 0.16 8.27 -12.02
CA THR A 58 0.54 7.98 -13.42
C THR A 58 1.86 8.62 -13.79
N ARG A 59 2.09 9.86 -13.34
CA ARG A 59 3.35 10.58 -13.58
C ARG A 59 4.51 9.97 -12.81
N MET A 60 4.31 9.67 -11.52
CA MET A 60 5.27 8.98 -10.67
C MET A 60 5.70 7.65 -11.31
N ASN A 61 4.74 6.79 -11.69
CA ASN A 61 5.02 5.51 -12.33
C ASN A 61 5.82 5.65 -13.64
N ARG A 62 5.53 6.68 -14.44
CA ARG A 62 6.32 7.00 -15.64
C ARG A 62 7.75 7.42 -15.30
N TRP A 63 7.92 8.23 -14.25
CA TRP A 63 9.23 8.69 -13.78
C TRP A 63 10.06 7.56 -13.16
N THR A 64 9.44 6.65 -12.41
CA THR A 64 10.09 5.44 -11.90
C THR A 64 10.64 4.61 -13.04
N LYS A 65 9.82 4.30 -14.05
CA LYS A 65 10.24 3.50 -15.21
C LYS A 65 11.35 4.17 -16.04
N ALA A 66 11.45 5.50 -15.99
CA ALA A 66 12.47 6.27 -16.67
C ALA A 66 13.72 6.55 -15.80
N GLY A 67 13.81 5.97 -14.60
CA GLY A 67 14.92 6.22 -13.65
C GLY A 67 15.04 7.69 -13.22
N VAL A 68 13.97 8.48 -13.33
CA VAL A 68 13.96 9.89 -12.92
C VAL A 68 13.90 10.01 -11.41
N LEU A 69 13.09 9.16 -10.76
CA LEU A 69 12.97 9.19 -9.30
C LEU A 69 14.28 8.80 -8.61
N ASP A 70 14.99 7.80 -9.12
CA ASP A 70 16.27 7.35 -8.53
C ASP A 70 17.30 8.49 -8.51
N ARG A 71 17.48 9.15 -9.66
CA ARG A 71 18.37 10.33 -9.79
C ARG A 71 17.92 11.49 -8.90
N MET A 72 16.62 11.77 -8.88
CA MET A 72 16.06 12.84 -8.04
C MET A 72 16.30 12.57 -6.55
N PHE A 73 16.08 11.34 -6.08
CA PHE A 73 16.30 10.97 -4.67
C PHE A 73 17.77 10.97 -4.30
N GLU A 74 18.66 10.53 -5.19
CA GLU A 74 20.10 10.61 -4.99
C GLU A 74 20.56 12.06 -4.80
N GLU A 75 20.09 12.98 -5.64
CA GLU A 75 20.41 14.40 -5.52
C GLU A 75 19.81 15.05 -4.26
N LEU A 76 18.57 14.69 -3.88
CA LEU A 76 17.97 15.15 -2.62
C LEU A 76 18.80 14.71 -1.40
N GLN A 77 19.35 13.49 -1.44
CA GLN A 77 20.20 12.94 -0.39
C GLN A 77 21.57 13.66 -0.37
N ARG A 78 22.19 13.87 -1.53
CA ARG A 78 23.45 14.61 -1.68
C ARG A 78 23.34 16.04 -1.17
N ALA A 79 22.24 16.72 -1.52
CA ALA A 79 21.94 18.08 -1.07
C ALA A 79 21.50 18.16 0.42
N GLN A 80 21.41 17.03 1.12
CA GLN A 80 20.95 16.93 2.52
C GLN A 80 19.55 17.56 2.74
N VAL A 81 18.75 17.69 1.67
CA VAL A 81 17.38 18.22 1.72
C VAL A 81 16.46 17.20 2.37
N VAL A 82 16.71 15.92 2.10
CA VAL A 82 16.01 14.81 2.74
C VAL A 82 17.03 13.85 3.30
N ARG A 83 16.81 13.39 4.53
CA ARG A 83 17.54 12.25 5.11
C ARG A 83 16.69 11.00 4.94
N ILE A 84 16.69 10.43 3.75
CA ILE A 84 16.05 9.13 3.52
C ILE A 84 17.08 8.06 3.83
N LYS A 85 16.90 7.34 4.94
CA LYS A 85 17.59 6.06 5.10
C LYS A 85 16.78 5.06 4.27
N ILE A 86 17.24 4.75 3.06
CA ILE A 86 16.59 3.77 2.20
C ILE A 86 16.87 2.38 2.79
N GLU A 87 16.13 2.02 3.83
CA GLU A 87 16.04 0.65 4.33
C GLU A 87 14.86 -0.01 3.62
N ALA A 88 15.06 -0.35 2.35
CA ALA A 88 14.06 -1.10 1.59
C ALA A 88 14.06 -2.56 2.07
N VAL A 89 13.23 -2.85 3.07
CA VAL A 89 12.92 -4.23 3.48
C VAL A 89 11.65 -4.66 2.75
N SER A 90 11.80 -5.48 1.72
CA SER A 90 10.65 -6.13 1.07
C SER A 90 10.16 -7.28 1.96
N LEU A 91 9.06 -7.06 2.68
CA LEU A 91 8.33 -8.11 3.38
C LEU A 91 7.24 -8.65 2.46
N ASP A 92 7.47 -9.80 1.84
CA ASP A 92 6.44 -10.57 1.15
C ASP A 92 5.82 -11.59 2.12
N SER A 93 4.51 -11.52 2.31
CA SER A 93 3.77 -12.60 2.96
C SER A 93 3.18 -13.50 1.88
N THR A 94 3.52 -14.79 1.90
CA THR A 94 2.87 -15.78 1.07
C THR A 94 1.77 -16.45 1.90
N SER A 95 0.52 -16.34 1.46
CA SER A 95 -0.60 -17.10 2.05
C SER A 95 -1.12 -18.09 1.01
N ILE A 96 -1.03 -19.38 1.31
CA ILE A 96 -1.58 -20.45 0.47
C ILE A 96 -2.80 -20.99 1.19
N LYS A 97 -3.96 -21.02 0.51
CA LYS A 97 -5.14 -21.73 1.01
C LYS A 97 -4.81 -23.22 1.06
N VAL A 98 -4.79 -23.79 2.26
CA VAL A 98 -4.63 -25.22 2.46
C VAL A 98 -5.95 -25.91 2.05
N HIS A 99 -5.85 -27.08 1.42
CA HIS A 99 -7.00 -27.94 1.18
C HIS A 99 -7.72 -28.23 2.51
N PRO A 100 -9.06 -28.34 2.56
CA PRO A 100 -9.77 -28.68 3.80
C PRO A 100 -9.14 -29.86 4.55
N ASP A 101 -8.74 -30.91 3.84
CA ASP A 101 -8.10 -32.11 4.42
C ASP A 101 -6.66 -31.90 4.92
N GLY A 102 -6.00 -30.80 4.54
CA GLY A 102 -4.71 -30.38 5.07
C GLY A 102 -4.83 -29.45 6.28
N THR A 103 -6.05 -29.03 6.63
CA THR A 103 -6.34 -28.31 7.87
C THR A 103 -6.21 -29.34 8.99
N GLY A 104 -5.03 -29.41 9.60
CA GLY A 104 -4.72 -30.42 10.62
C GLY A 104 -5.82 -30.56 11.68
N ALA A 105 -5.83 -31.71 12.35
CA ALA A 105 -6.86 -32.07 13.33
C ALA A 105 -7.18 -30.91 14.30
N LEU A 106 -8.47 -30.73 14.58
CA LEU A 106 -8.99 -29.81 15.59
C LEU A 106 -8.11 -29.83 16.84
N LYS A 107 -7.41 -28.72 17.12
CA LYS A 107 -6.69 -28.58 18.39
C LYS A 107 -7.73 -28.77 19.49
N LYS A 108 -7.51 -29.74 20.38
CA LYS A 108 -8.36 -29.95 21.55
C LYS A 108 -8.28 -28.70 22.43
N THR A 109 -9.22 -27.77 22.24
CA THR A 109 -9.46 -26.64 23.15
C THR A 109 -10.26 -27.14 24.36
N ALA A 110 -9.80 -28.21 24.99
CA ALA A 110 -10.33 -28.65 26.27
C ALA A 110 -9.31 -28.26 27.34
N HIS A 111 -9.54 -27.12 27.99
CA HIS A 111 -9.28 -27.12 29.42
C HIS A 111 -10.16 -28.22 30.01
N LYS A 112 -9.60 -29.09 30.85
CA LYS A 112 -10.38 -30.07 31.62
C LYS A 112 -10.79 -29.45 32.96
N PRO A 113 -11.98 -28.85 33.10
CA PRO A 113 -12.72 -28.90 34.35
C PRO A 113 -13.55 -30.18 34.37
N SER A 114 -13.64 -30.82 35.53
CA SER A 114 -14.48 -32.01 35.71
C SER A 114 -15.97 -31.66 35.62
N GLU A 115 -16.73 -32.64 35.12
CA GLU A 115 -18.19 -32.83 35.26
C GLU A 115 -19.12 -32.41 34.09
N SER A 116 -19.85 -33.45 33.65
CA SER A 116 -21.14 -33.67 32.97
C SER A 116 -21.76 -32.64 31.99
N PRO A 117 -22.16 -33.05 30.77
CA PRO A 117 -22.83 -32.19 29.79
C PRO A 117 -24.37 -32.23 29.92
N GLU A 118 -25.01 -31.05 30.02
CA GLU A 118 -26.43 -30.86 29.67
C GLU A 118 -26.56 -30.05 28.37
N ALA A 119 -27.63 -30.37 27.63
CA ALA A 119 -27.91 -30.13 26.22
C ALA A 119 -27.40 -28.80 25.58
N ASP A 120 -26.47 -28.94 24.64
CA ASP A 120 -26.10 -27.88 23.70
C ASP A 120 -27.30 -27.52 22.79
N GLY A 121 -27.65 -26.24 22.78
CA GLY A 121 -28.61 -25.66 21.85
C GLY A 121 -28.11 -25.68 20.40
N THR A 122 -29.04 -25.56 19.46
CA THR A 122 -28.80 -25.71 18.02
C THR A 122 -27.80 -24.66 17.48
N PRO A 123 -26.68 -25.07 16.85
CA PRO A 123 -25.81 -24.14 16.14
C PRO A 123 -26.48 -23.60 14.87
N ARG A 124 -26.60 -22.28 14.74
CA ARG A 124 -27.03 -21.61 13.50
C ARG A 124 -25.85 -21.53 12.52
N PHE A 125 -25.71 -22.54 11.66
CA PHE A 125 -24.92 -22.39 10.44
C PHE A 125 -25.81 -21.94 9.29
N ILE A 126 -25.48 -20.79 8.72
CA ILE A 126 -26.13 -20.16 7.58
C ILE A 126 -25.52 -20.76 6.30
N TRP A 127 -25.86 -22.00 5.97
CA TRP A 127 -25.73 -22.50 4.59
C TRP A 127 -26.77 -23.59 4.38
N LEU A 128 -27.83 -23.22 3.66
CA LEU A 128 -28.87 -24.11 3.15
C LEU A 128 -28.51 -24.42 1.70
N PRO A 129 -28.20 -25.67 1.33
CA PRO A 129 -28.42 -26.16 -0.02
C PRO A 129 -29.78 -26.87 -0.01
N ARG A 130 -30.81 -26.14 -0.43
CA ARG A 130 -32.13 -26.69 -0.72
C ARG A 130 -32.04 -27.45 -2.06
N MET A 131 -31.76 -28.75 -2.04
CA MET A 131 -31.85 -29.68 -3.18
C MET A 131 -31.96 -31.11 -2.63
N LEU A 132 -32.72 -32.07 -3.14
CA LEU A 132 -33.75 -32.15 -4.18
C LEU A 132 -34.28 -33.58 -3.98
N GLU A 133 -35.47 -33.81 -3.42
CA GLU A 133 -36.06 -35.15 -3.42
C GLU A 133 -37.56 -35.06 -3.69
N ARG A 134 -37.93 -35.43 -4.92
CA ARG A 134 -39.19 -36.11 -5.23
C ARG A 134 -38.83 -37.51 -5.72
N PRO A 135 -39.64 -38.50 -5.36
CA PRO A 135 -40.28 -39.37 -6.34
C PRO A 135 -41.70 -38.90 -6.62
#